data_AF-A0A8J2TAC4-F1
#
_entry.id   AF-A0A8J2TAC4-F1
#
_cell.length_a   1.000
_cell.length_b   1.000
_cell.length_c   1.000
_cell.angle_alpha   90.00
_cell.angle_beta   90.00
_cell.angle_gamma   90.00
#
_symmetry.space_group_name_H-M   'P 1'
#
loop_
_entity.id
_entity.type
_entity.pdbx_description
1 polymer ?
#
loop_
_entity_poly.entity_id
_entity_poly.type
_entity_poly.pdbx_seq_one_letter_code
_entity_poly.pdbx_strand_id
1 'polypeptide(L)'
;MLRTVASRSLQRSLLRPIIRCQSTVENASAGNEISTLETETKEFSVFPRIQDIQINELVGNNSFGEGKYFVQRSTTGNLPVYLDVKNGGSITTEVRKVEGDVVKLRDDLQEQLPHIPKKSWKCILQSNKIVIKGDVVKDLKRVLAETF
;
A
#
# COMPACT_ATOMS: atom_id res chain seq x y z
N MET A 1 -13.34 13.68 -61.31
CA MET A 1 -14.72 13.48 -60.80
C MET A 1 -14.79 14.06 -59.40
N LEU A 2 -15.50 15.19 -59.23
CA LEU A 2 -15.77 15.82 -57.94
C LEU A 2 -17.04 15.20 -57.35
N ARG A 3 -17.03 14.84 -56.07
CA ARG A 3 -18.25 14.49 -55.32
C ARG A 3 -18.28 15.28 -54.01
N THR A 4 -19.25 16.18 -53.94
CA THR A 4 -19.65 16.96 -52.77
C THR A 4 -20.84 16.27 -52.12
N VAL A 5 -20.87 16.03 -50.80
CA VAL A 5 -22.14 15.91 -50.05
C VAL A 5 -22.00 16.31 -48.57
N ALA A 6 -22.70 17.40 -48.26
CA ALA A 6 -23.44 17.80 -47.05
C ALA A 6 -22.98 17.43 -45.63
N SER A 7 -22.74 18.48 -44.84
CA SER A 7 -22.78 18.53 -43.38
C SER A 7 -24.24 18.54 -42.87
N ARG A 8 -24.49 17.86 -41.75
CA ARG A 8 -25.72 18.03 -40.95
C ARG A 8 -25.39 18.25 -39.49
N SER A 9 -25.64 19.49 -39.06
CA SER A 9 -25.77 19.92 -37.67
C SER A 9 -27.06 19.39 -37.07
N LEU A 10 -26.98 18.85 -35.85
CA LEU A 10 -28.13 18.72 -34.95
C LEU A 10 -27.66 19.00 -33.51
N GLN A 11 -27.80 20.25 -33.10
CA GLN A 11 -27.88 20.62 -31.68
C GLN A 11 -29.17 20.03 -31.09
N ARG A 12 -29.06 19.32 -29.97
CA ARG A 12 -30.19 19.08 -29.07
C ARG A 12 -29.77 19.50 -27.67
N SER A 13 -30.24 20.68 -27.27
CA SER A 13 -30.28 21.13 -25.89
C SER A 13 -31.35 20.34 -25.15
N LEU A 14 -30.97 19.70 -24.04
CA LEU A 14 -31.92 19.11 -23.11
C LEU A 14 -31.85 19.89 -21.80
N LEU A 15 -32.89 20.69 -21.58
CA LEU A 15 -33.21 21.34 -20.32
C LEU A 15 -33.40 20.25 -19.25
N ARG A 16 -32.72 20.38 -18.10
CA ARG A 16 -32.91 19.50 -16.94
C ARG A 16 -34.06 20.04 -16.09
N PRO A 17 -35.00 19.20 -15.62
CA PRO A 17 -35.98 19.64 -14.63
C PRO A 17 -35.33 19.79 -13.25
N ILE A 18 -35.66 20.88 -12.57
CA ILE A 18 -35.32 21.15 -11.16
C ILE A 18 -36.22 20.27 -10.30
N ILE A 19 -35.63 19.34 -9.53
CA ILE A 19 -36.36 18.58 -8.52
C ILE A 19 -36.32 19.39 -7.21
N ARG A 20 -37.49 19.90 -6.80
CA ARG A 20 -37.70 20.57 -5.51
C ARG A 20 -37.99 19.51 -4.45
N CYS A 21 -37.06 19.29 -3.53
CA CYS A 21 -37.30 18.45 -2.36
C CYS A 21 -37.94 19.31 -1.25
N GLN A 22 -39.16 18.95 -0.83
CA GLN A 22 -39.70 19.34 0.48
C GLN A 22 -39.84 18.07 1.31
N SER A 23 -39.24 18.05 2.50
CA SER A 23 -39.41 16.98 3.49
C SER A 23 -40.26 17.51 4.65
N THR A 24 -41.48 16.99 4.77
CA THR A 24 -42.27 17.04 6.00
C THR A 24 -41.82 15.89 6.89
N VAL A 25 -41.51 16.19 8.15
CA VAL A 25 -41.16 15.22 9.19
C VAL A 25 -42.43 14.67 9.81
N GLU A 26 -42.61 13.35 9.79
CA GLU A 26 -43.51 12.64 10.71
C GLU A 26 -42.76 11.47 11.35
N ASN A 27 -42.60 11.58 12.67
CA ASN A 27 -42.11 10.53 13.55
C ASN A 27 -43.24 9.52 13.80
N ALA A 28 -42.95 8.23 13.67
CA ALA A 28 -43.70 7.18 14.35
C ALA A 28 -42.78 6.00 14.67
N SER A 29 -42.62 5.77 15.98
CA SER A 29 -41.94 4.64 16.59
C SER A 29 -42.83 3.39 16.59
N ALA A 30 -42.30 2.25 16.14
CA ALA A 30 -42.79 0.94 16.55
C ALA A 30 -41.65 -0.07 16.42
N GLY A 31 -41.26 -0.65 17.56
CA GLY A 31 -40.20 -1.66 17.64
C GLY A 31 -40.58 -2.92 16.89
N ASN A 32 -39.60 -3.46 16.16
CA ASN A 32 -39.58 -4.83 15.73
C ASN A 32 -38.11 -5.28 15.76
N GLU A 33 -37.77 -6.10 16.75
CA GLU A 33 -36.47 -6.73 16.85
C GLU A 33 -36.40 -7.85 15.82
N ILE A 34 -35.95 -7.49 14.63
CA ILE A 34 -35.49 -8.43 13.62
C ILE A 34 -33.97 -8.30 13.64
N SER A 35 -33.31 -9.28 14.24
CA SER A 35 -31.87 -9.52 14.10
C SER A 35 -31.60 -10.00 12.69
N THR A 36 -31.74 -9.07 11.74
CA THR A 36 -31.25 -9.23 10.39
C THR A 36 -29.73 -9.31 10.51
N LEU A 37 -29.15 -10.44 10.12
CA LEU A 37 -27.71 -10.53 9.86
C LEU A 37 -27.47 -9.69 8.61
N GLU A 38 -27.38 -8.38 8.82
CA GLU A 38 -27.00 -7.41 7.81
C GLU A 38 -25.59 -7.78 7.37
N THR A 39 -25.52 -8.45 6.22
CA THR A 39 -24.28 -8.50 5.47
C THR A 39 -24.11 -7.09 4.93
N GLU A 40 -23.58 -6.19 5.78
CA GLU A 40 -23.24 -4.83 5.39
C GLU A 40 -22.29 -4.95 4.21
N THR A 41 -22.79 -4.72 3.00
CA THR A 41 -21.96 -4.53 1.82
C THR A 41 -21.26 -3.19 2.00
N LYS A 42 -20.20 -3.17 2.79
CA LYS A 42 -19.39 -1.98 3.06
C LYS A 42 -18.88 -1.49 1.71
N GLU A 43 -19.54 -0.47 1.17
CA GLU A 43 -19.15 0.13 -0.11
C GLU A 43 -17.70 0.60 0.00
N PHE A 44 -16.86 0.12 -0.91
CA PHE A 44 -15.46 0.49 -0.92
C PHE A 44 -15.34 1.98 -1.29
N SER A 45 -14.90 2.79 -0.32
CA SER A 45 -14.48 4.17 -0.56
C SER A 45 -12.98 4.28 -0.37
N VAL A 46 -12.29 4.87 -1.35
CA VAL A 46 -10.85 5.17 -1.29
C VAL A 46 -10.53 6.08 -0.10
N PHE A 47 -11.45 6.98 0.24
CA PHE A 47 -11.32 7.86 1.39
C PHE A 47 -12.36 7.46 2.45
N PRO A 48 -11.93 6.99 3.63
CA PRO A 48 -12.84 6.62 4.70
C PRO A 48 -13.55 7.87 5.26
N ARG A 49 -14.65 7.66 6.00
CA ARG A 49 -15.29 8.76 6.73
C ARG A 49 -14.41 9.14 7.91
N ILE A 50 -14.47 10.41 8.30
CA ILE A 50 -13.64 10.93 9.39
C ILE A 50 -13.83 10.19 10.73
N GLN A 51 -15.04 9.66 10.96
CA GLN A 51 -15.40 8.91 12.16
C GLN A 51 -14.69 7.54 12.23
N ASP A 52 -14.31 6.99 11.09
CA ASP A 52 -13.70 5.66 11.00
C ASP A 52 -12.17 5.72 11.20
N ILE A 53 -11.54 6.91 11.12
CA ILE A 53 -10.08 7.10 11.20
C ILE A 53 -9.64 7.24 12.66
N GLN A 54 -8.64 6.45 13.07
CA GLN A 54 -8.08 6.55 14.41
C GLN A 54 -6.88 7.52 14.46
N ILE A 55 -6.67 8.17 15.61
CA ILE A 55 -5.56 9.14 15.80
C ILE A 55 -4.19 8.49 15.53
N ASN A 56 -4.03 7.21 15.88
CA ASN A 56 -2.80 6.45 15.69
C ASN A 56 -2.48 6.10 14.23
N GLU A 57 -3.45 6.23 13.32
CA GLU A 57 -3.23 5.99 11.89
C GLU A 57 -2.74 7.24 11.18
N LEU A 58 -2.82 8.39 11.85
CA LEU A 58 -2.41 9.67 11.30
C LEU A 58 -0.89 9.82 11.29
N VAL A 59 -0.39 10.43 10.22
CA VAL A 59 1.03 10.76 10.08
C VAL A 59 1.47 11.70 11.20
N GLY A 60 2.65 11.44 11.78
CA GLY A 60 3.22 12.25 12.85
C GLY A 60 2.71 11.93 14.26
N ASN A 61 1.62 11.15 14.41
CA ASN A 61 1.19 10.69 15.73
C ASN A 61 2.10 9.56 16.27
N ASN A 62 2.52 8.67 15.38
CA ASN A 62 3.48 7.62 15.71
C ASN A 62 4.91 8.14 15.51
N SER A 63 5.85 7.71 16.35
CA SER A 63 7.29 7.95 16.17
C SER A 63 7.91 7.13 15.02
N PHE A 64 7.16 6.94 13.94
CA PHE A 64 7.60 6.24 12.74
C PHE A 64 8.47 7.18 11.89
N GLY A 65 9.77 6.92 11.86
CA GLY A 65 10.74 7.71 11.11
C GLY A 65 12.14 7.62 11.71
N GLU A 66 12.32 8.10 12.94
CA GLU A 66 13.62 8.06 13.62
C GLU A 66 13.84 6.70 14.28
N GLY A 67 14.82 5.95 13.77
CA GLY A 67 15.25 4.70 14.38
C GLY A 67 14.31 3.51 14.18
N LYS A 68 13.20 3.68 13.46
CA LYS A 68 12.20 2.65 13.18
C LYS A 68 12.08 2.39 11.70
N TYR A 69 11.70 1.17 11.36
CA TYR A 69 11.51 0.73 9.98
C TYR A 69 10.37 -0.26 9.88
N PHE A 70 9.87 -0.44 8.66
CA PHE A 70 8.86 -1.44 8.34
C PHE A 70 9.15 -2.03 6.96
N VAL A 71 8.97 -3.35 6.81
CA VAL A 71 9.18 -4.05 5.54
C VAL A 71 7.83 -4.50 5.00
N GLN A 72 7.36 -3.83 3.96
CA GLN A 72 6.05 -4.12 3.37
C GLN A 72 6.10 -5.41 2.54
N ARG A 73 5.15 -6.33 2.78
CA ARG A 73 4.99 -7.53 1.96
C ARG A 73 4.57 -7.18 0.52
N SER A 74 4.77 -8.10 -0.41
CA SER A 74 4.28 -7.97 -1.77
C SER A 74 2.75 -8.04 -1.82
N THR A 75 2.15 -7.70 -2.95
CA THR A 75 0.69 -7.82 -3.16
C THR A 75 0.19 -9.25 -2.94
N THR A 76 1.04 -10.25 -3.22
CA THR A 76 0.76 -11.67 -2.98
C THR A 76 1.01 -12.10 -1.52
N GLY A 77 1.46 -11.18 -0.66
CA GLY A 77 1.80 -11.48 0.74
C GLY A 77 3.16 -12.15 0.92
N ASN A 78 4.10 -12.03 -0.03
CA ASN A 78 5.45 -12.58 0.11
C ASN A 78 6.44 -11.55 0.65
N LEU A 79 7.48 -12.01 1.34
CA LEU A 79 8.58 -11.15 1.79
C LEU A 79 9.35 -10.59 0.58
N PRO A 80 9.69 -9.28 0.56
CA PRO A 80 10.31 -8.60 -0.57
C PRO A 80 11.83 -8.84 -0.66
N VAL A 81 12.25 -10.10 -0.56
CA VAL A 81 13.66 -10.54 -0.62
C VAL A 81 13.90 -11.30 -1.91
N TYR A 82 14.80 -10.78 -2.75
CA TYR A 82 15.03 -11.28 -4.10
C TYR A 82 16.52 -11.52 -4.37
N LEU A 83 16.82 -12.54 -5.16
CA LEU A 83 18.15 -12.74 -5.73
C LEU A 83 18.27 -11.91 -7.01
N ASP A 84 19.33 -11.12 -7.11
CA ASP A 84 19.72 -10.38 -8.31
C ASP A 84 21.02 -10.98 -8.85
N VAL A 85 20.95 -11.52 -10.07
CA VAL A 85 22.07 -12.15 -10.78
C VAL A 85 22.42 -11.25 -11.96
N LYS A 86 23.59 -10.64 -11.92
CA LYS A 86 24.04 -9.69 -12.95
C LYS A 86 24.83 -10.38 -14.06
N ASN A 87 24.82 -9.77 -15.24
CA ASN A 87 25.62 -10.15 -16.39
C ASN A 87 27.11 -10.07 -16.03
N GLY A 88 27.73 -11.21 -15.72
CA GLY A 88 29.05 -11.30 -15.10
C GLY A 88 29.12 -12.24 -13.89
N GLY A 89 28.01 -12.91 -13.55
CA GLY A 89 27.96 -13.93 -12.49
C GLY A 89 27.98 -13.34 -11.08
N SER A 90 27.85 -12.02 -10.94
CA SER A 90 27.72 -11.39 -9.63
C SER A 90 26.33 -11.67 -9.08
N ILE A 91 26.30 -12.38 -7.95
CA ILE A 91 25.08 -12.73 -7.22
C ILE A 91 24.96 -11.80 -6.02
N THR A 92 23.81 -11.15 -5.92
CA THR A 92 23.47 -10.27 -4.79
C THR A 92 22.06 -10.56 -4.33
N THR A 93 21.78 -10.35 -3.05
CA THR A 93 20.43 -10.45 -2.49
C THR A 93 19.93 -9.04 -2.17
N GLU A 94 18.74 -8.71 -2.62
CA GLU A 94 18.11 -7.40 -2.38
C GLU A 94 16.90 -7.53 -1.45
N VAL A 95 16.84 -6.68 -0.43
CA VAL A 95 15.65 -6.47 0.43
C VAL A 95 15.00 -5.16 0.02
N ARG A 96 13.75 -5.23 -0.47
CA ARG A 96 12.99 -4.10 -1.04
C ARG A 96 11.82 -3.70 -0.13
N LYS A 97 11.12 -2.63 -0.50
CA LYS A 97 9.90 -2.14 0.18
C LYS A 97 10.12 -1.83 1.67
N VAL A 98 11.27 -1.21 1.98
CA VAL A 98 11.58 -0.73 3.33
C VAL A 98 11.06 0.70 3.47
N GLU A 99 10.27 0.91 4.51
CA GLU A 99 9.80 2.21 4.96
C GLU A 99 10.54 2.59 6.25
N GLY A 100 10.84 3.87 6.46
CA GLY A 100 11.62 4.34 7.61
C GLY A 100 13.15 4.18 7.45
N ASP A 101 13.85 3.92 8.55
CA ASP A 101 15.31 3.89 8.62
C ASP A 101 15.92 2.55 8.17
N VAL A 102 16.42 2.52 6.94
CA VAL A 102 17.08 1.34 6.35
C VAL A 102 18.43 1.00 6.99
N VAL A 103 19.10 1.97 7.62
CA VAL A 103 20.40 1.75 8.27
C VAL A 103 20.20 0.92 9.53
N LYS A 104 19.15 1.23 10.30
CA LYS A 104 18.75 0.45 11.47
C LYS A 104 18.36 -0.97 11.11
N LEU A 105 17.53 -1.15 10.08
CA LEU A 105 17.20 -2.49 9.59
C LEU A 105 18.46 -3.28 9.22
N ARG A 106 19.45 -2.66 8.57
CA ARG A 106 20.73 -3.32 8.27
C ARG A 106 21.45 -3.75 9.55
N ASP A 107 21.55 -2.86 10.54
CA ASP A 107 22.29 -3.13 11.76
C ASP A 107 21.65 -4.28 12.56
N ASP A 108 20.33 -4.29 12.66
CA ASP A 108 19.57 -5.36 13.32
C ASP A 108 19.72 -6.69 12.56
N LEU A 109 19.69 -6.67 11.22
CA LEU A 109 19.95 -7.87 10.41
C LEU A 109 21.40 -8.36 10.53
N GLN A 110 22.38 -7.46 10.70
CA GLN A 110 23.78 -7.82 10.94
C GLN A 110 23.97 -8.48 12.31
N GLU A 111 23.20 -8.07 13.32
CA GLU A 111 23.19 -8.70 14.65
C GLU A 111 22.61 -10.11 14.58
N GLN A 112 21.52 -10.29 13.83
CA GLN A 112 20.87 -11.60 13.67
C GLN A 112 21.66 -12.57 12.77
N LEU A 113 22.44 -12.07 11.81
CA LEU A 113 23.18 -12.85 10.83
C LEU A 113 24.70 -12.56 10.89
N PRO A 114 25.39 -12.92 11.99
CA PRO A 114 26.80 -12.58 12.20
C PRO A 114 27.77 -13.33 11.26
N HIS A 115 27.32 -14.41 10.60
CA HIS A 115 28.13 -15.14 9.63
C HIS A 115 28.36 -14.35 8.33
N ILE A 116 27.52 -13.35 8.05
CA ILE A 116 27.63 -12.51 6.87
C ILE A 116 28.59 -11.35 7.18
N PRO A 117 29.70 -11.17 6.43
CA PRO A 117 30.67 -10.14 6.75
C PRO A 117 30.07 -8.74 6.58
N LYS A 118 30.30 -7.84 7.54
CA LYS A 118 29.77 -6.46 7.54
C LYS A 118 30.02 -5.69 6.22
N LYS A 119 31.15 -5.95 5.55
CA LYS A 119 31.53 -5.35 4.26
C LYS A 119 30.63 -5.76 3.08
N SER A 120 29.85 -6.82 3.21
CA SER A 120 28.96 -7.31 2.14
C SER A 120 27.61 -6.57 2.09
N TRP A 121 27.28 -5.82 3.15
CA TRP A 121 26.03 -5.08 3.28
C TRP A 121 26.17 -3.69 2.68
N LYS A 122 25.24 -3.31 1.81
CA LYS A 122 25.15 -1.98 1.22
C LYS A 122 23.72 -1.45 1.34
N CYS A 123 23.54 -0.32 2.02
CA CYS A 123 22.27 0.40 2.00
C CYS A 123 22.26 1.36 0.80
N ILE A 124 21.16 1.34 0.04
CA ILE A 124 20.88 2.30 -1.03
C ILE A 124 19.75 3.18 -0.55
N LEU A 125 20.11 4.37 -0.04
CA LEU A 125 19.18 5.33 0.58
C LEU A 125 18.20 5.93 -0.44
N GLN A 126 18.61 6.11 -1.70
CA GLN A 126 17.74 6.70 -2.74
C GLN A 126 16.47 5.88 -2.99
N SER A 127 16.55 4.55 -2.82
CA SER A 127 15.42 3.64 -3.04
C SER A 127 15.05 2.85 -1.78
N ASN A 128 15.56 3.24 -0.62
CA ASN A 128 15.43 2.54 0.67
C ASN A 128 15.45 1.01 0.53
N LYS A 129 16.58 0.49 0.04
CA LYS A 129 16.78 -0.96 -0.10
C LYS A 129 18.14 -1.38 0.42
N ILE A 130 18.25 -2.63 0.84
CA ILE A 130 19.50 -3.24 1.28
C ILE A 130 19.94 -4.22 0.19
N VAL A 131 21.21 -4.14 -0.19
CA VAL A 131 21.85 -5.06 -1.15
C VAL A 131 22.98 -5.76 -0.42
N ILE A 132 22.96 -7.10 -0.46
CA ILE A 132 23.94 -7.95 0.20
C ILE A 132 24.65 -8.78 -0.86
N LYS A 133 25.97 -8.91 -0.76
CA LYS A 133 26.74 -9.77 -1.68
C LYS A 133 26.52 -11.25 -1.33
N GLY A 134 26.24 -12.06 -2.35
CA GLY A 134 25.98 -13.50 -2.22
C GLY A 134 24.48 -13.84 -2.19
N ASP A 135 24.20 -15.14 -2.23
CA ASP A 135 22.86 -15.69 -2.03
C ASP A 135 22.63 -15.94 -0.53
N VAL A 136 21.85 -15.05 0.08
CA VAL A 136 21.46 -15.12 1.49
C VAL A 136 19.93 -15.01 1.64
N VAL A 137 19.19 -15.32 0.57
CA VAL A 137 17.74 -15.15 0.51
C VAL A 137 17.03 -15.96 1.60
N LYS A 138 17.48 -17.19 1.83
CA LYS A 138 16.86 -18.12 2.79
C LYS A 138 16.99 -17.61 4.23
N ASP A 139 18.18 -17.15 4.60
CA ASP A 139 18.47 -16.63 5.94
C ASP A 139 17.67 -15.35 6.22
N LEU A 140 17.65 -14.43 5.26
CA LEU A 140 16.88 -13.17 5.38
C LEU A 140 15.38 -13.43 5.48
N LYS A 141 14.84 -14.34 4.66
CA LYS A 141 13.42 -14.69 4.74
C LYS A 141 13.06 -15.31 6.08
N ARG A 142 13.95 -16.13 6.66
CA ARG A 142 13.74 -16.68 8.00
C ARG A 142 13.61 -15.58 9.05
N VAL A 143 14.60 -14.67 9.13
CA VAL A 143 14.62 -13.60 10.13
C VAL A 143 13.46 -12.62 9.93
N LEU A 144 13.18 -12.21 8.69
CA LEU A 144 12.11 -11.24 8.42
C LEU A 144 10.72 -11.83 8.67
N ALA A 145 10.51 -13.14 8.46
CA ALA A 145 9.21 -13.79 8.69
C ALA A 145 8.79 -13.84 10.16
N GLU A 146 9.74 -13.75 11.09
CA GLU A 146 9.45 -13.71 12.52
C GLU A 146 8.85 -12.36 12.95
N THR A 147 9.10 -11.30 12.17
CA THR A 147 8.73 -9.92 12.52
C THR A 147 7.63 -9.33 11.61
N PHE A 148 7.64 -9.65 10.31
CA PHE A 148 6.78 -9.06 9.27
C PHE A 148 6.09 -10.13 8.41
#